data_AF-A0A6A6EKJ1-F1
#
_entry.id   AF-A0A6A6EKJ1-F1
#
_cell.length_a   1.000
_cell.length_b   1.000
_cell.length_c   1.000
_cell.angle_alpha   90.00
_cell.angle_beta   90.00
_cell.angle_gamma   90.00
#
_symmetry.space_group_name_H-M   'P 1'
#
loop_
_entity.id
_entity.type
_entity.pdbx_description
1 polymer ?
#
loop_
_entity_poly.entity_id
_entity_poly.type
_entity_poly.pdbx_seq_one_letter_code
_entity_poly.pdbx_strand_id
1 'polypeptide(L)'
;LVLIIVNHNLPLSITEWPEFYLLMKILNYTLIKRGVRRLIGKTYEVSKEAIKQKLTKSLLKIHFTTDIWSSLNNSHYQAITAHFVD
;
A
#
# COMPACT_ATOMS: atom_id res chain seq x y z
N LEU A 1 10.05 -8.55 1.68
CA LEU A 1 8.62 -8.94 1.64
C LEU A 1 7.67 -7.74 1.70
N VAL A 2 7.58 -7.01 2.83
CA VAL A 2 6.60 -5.90 3.01
C VAL A 2 6.72 -4.85 1.90
N LEU A 3 7.94 -4.39 1.60
CA LEU A 3 8.18 -3.43 0.52
C LEU A 3 7.81 -3.98 -0.86
N ILE A 4 8.01 -5.27 -1.10
CA ILE A 4 7.64 -5.90 -2.38
C ILE A 4 6.12 -5.89 -2.53
N ILE A 5 5.40 -6.22 -1.46
CA ILE A 5 3.93 -6.19 -1.43
C ILE A 5 3.41 -4.78 -1.71
N VAL A 6 3.94 -3.78 -1.02
CA VAL A 6 3.49 -2.39 -1.12
C VAL A 6 3.85 -1.78 -2.48
N ASN A 7 5.11 -1.90 -2.91
CA ASN A 7 5.60 -1.21 -4.10
C ASN A 7 5.11 -1.82 -5.41
N HIS A 8 4.74 -3.11 -5.40
CA HIS A 8 4.25 -3.81 -6.59
C HIS A 8 2.76 -4.19 -6.49
N ASN A 9 2.03 -3.62 -5.53
CA ASN A 9 0.60 -3.86 -5.33
C ASN A 9 0.23 -5.35 -5.29
N LEU A 10 1.07 -6.18 -4.66
CA LEU A 10 0.82 -7.62 -4.59
C LEU A 10 -0.25 -7.92 -3.54
N PRO A 11 -1.09 -8.95 -3.75
CA PRO A 11 -2.06 -9.35 -2.76
C PRO A 11 -1.36 -9.89 -1.50
N LEU A 12 -1.96 -9.67 -0.33
CA LEU A 12 -1.44 -10.23 0.93
C LEU A 12 -1.35 -11.76 0.92
N SER A 13 -2.18 -12.41 0.09
CA SER A 13 -2.18 -13.86 -0.11
C SER A 13 -0.90 -14.39 -0.72
N ILE A 14 0.01 -13.55 -1.27
CA ILE A 14 1.34 -14.00 -1.72
C ILE A 14 2.13 -14.71 -0.63
N THR A 15 1.87 -14.38 0.64
CA THR A 15 2.48 -15.04 1.79
C THR A 15 2.02 -16.49 1.99
N GLU A 16 1.01 -16.91 1.24
CA GLU A 16 0.40 -18.24 1.24
C GLU A 16 0.69 -19.02 -0.05
N TRP A 17 1.25 -18.38 -1.08
CA TRP A 17 1.51 -19.01 -2.37
C TRP A 17 2.63 -20.08 -2.26
N PRO A 18 2.40 -21.31 -2.74
CA PRO A 18 3.40 -22.38 -2.69
C PRO A 18 4.72 -22.03 -3.38
N GLU A 19 4.67 -21.40 -4.55
CA GLU A 19 5.83 -21.01 -5.36
C GLU A 19 6.65 -19.94 -4.64
N PHE A 20 5.98 -18.98 -4.01
CA PHE A 20 6.63 -17.94 -3.23
C PHE A 20 7.30 -18.54 -1.98
N TYR A 21 6.65 -19.50 -1.31
CA TYR A 21 7.25 -20.21 -0.18
C TYR A 21 8.49 -21.01 -0.60
N LEU A 22 8.45 -21.68 -1.75
CA LEU A 22 9.61 -22.38 -2.30
C LEU A 22 10.75 -21.41 -2.62
N LEU A 23 10.45 -20.28 -3.25
CA LEU A 23 11.44 -19.22 -3.51
C LEU A 23 12.09 -18.73 -2.22
N MET A 24 11.30 -18.45 -1.17
CA MET A 24 11.84 -18.01 0.12
C MET A 24 12.75 -19.09 0.75
N LYS A 25 12.40 -20.38 0.62
CA LYS A 25 13.26 -21.49 1.06
C LYS A 25 14.58 -21.55 0.30
N ILE A 26 14.56 -21.41 -1.02
CA ILE A 26 15.76 -21.39 -1.87
C ILE A 26 16.69 -20.26 -1.43
N LEU A 27 16.12 -19.10 -1.08
CA LEU A 27 16.85 -17.93 -0.59
C LEU A 27 17.25 -18.04 0.90
N ASN A 28 16.99 -19.17 1.56
CA ASN A 28 17.19 -19.39 3.00
C ASN A 28 16.53 -18.29 3.87
N TYR A 29 15.39 -17.78 3.44
CA TYR A 29 14.64 -16.74 4.11
C TYR A 29 13.42 -17.33 4.83
N THR A 30 13.35 -17.10 6.15
CA THR A 30 12.19 -17.53 6.94
C THR A 30 10.99 -16.61 6.70
N LEU A 31 9.96 -17.12 6.03
CA LEU A 31 8.75 -16.38 5.77
C LEU A 31 7.90 -16.24 7.06
N ILE A 32 8.02 -15.10 7.74
CA ILE A 32 7.17 -14.78 8.89
C ILE A 32 5.80 -14.30 8.39
N LYS A 33 4.82 -15.21 8.30
CA LYS A 33 3.44 -14.88 7.90
C LYS A 33 2.75 -13.97 8.92
N ARG A 34 2.96 -14.27 10.22
CA ARG A 34 2.37 -13.52 11.35
C ARG A 34 3.09 -12.18 11.53
N GLY A 35 2.45 -11.10 11.09
CA GLY A 35 2.96 -9.74 11.31
C GLY A 35 3.17 -8.92 10.04
N VAL A 36 3.06 -9.53 8.85
CA VAL A 36 3.16 -8.79 7.58
C VAL A 36 2.11 -7.67 7.51
N ARG A 37 0.86 -7.96 7.87
CA ARG A 37 -0.23 -6.95 7.96
C ARG A 37 0.14 -5.79 8.90
N ARG A 38 0.65 -6.11 10.10
CA ARG A 38 1.09 -5.11 11.08
C ARG A 38 2.23 -4.24 10.53
N LEU A 39 3.20 -4.85 9.85
CA LEU A 39 4.34 -4.14 9.26
C LEU A 39 3.92 -3.27 8.07
N ILE A 40 2.95 -3.72 7.26
CA ILE A 40 2.34 -2.89 6.22
C ILE A 40 1.66 -1.67 6.84
N GLY A 41 0.88 -1.85 7.91
CA GLY A 41 0.29 -0.74 8.66
C GLY A 41 1.34 0.25 9.19
N LYS A 42 2.44 -0.24 9.76
CA LYS A 42 3.56 0.63 10.17
C LYS A 42 4.21 1.37 9.00
N THR A 43 4.37 0.69 7.85
CA THR A 43 4.94 1.28 6.64
C THR A 43 4.03 2.38 6.11
N TYR A 44 2.70 2.18 6.14
CA TYR A 44 1.72 3.18 5.78
C TYR A 44 1.86 4.46 6.63
N GLU A 45 1.93 4.34 7.96
CA GLU A 45 2.06 5.51 8.83
C GLU A 45 3.34 6.31 8.54
N VAL A 46 4.47 5.63 8.32
CA VAL A 46 5.72 6.30 7.93
C VAL A 46 5.59 7.03 6.59
N SER A 47 5.05 6.37 5.57
CA SER A 47 4.86 6.98 4.25
C SER A 47 3.87 8.15 4.29
N LYS A 48 2.81 8.05 5.09
CA LYS A 48 1.82 9.11 5.30
C LYS A 48 2.46 10.36 5.89
N GLU A 49 3.28 10.22 6.92
CA GLU A 49 3.99 11.36 7.51
C GLU A 49 4.99 11.99 6.54
N ALA A 50 5.70 11.19 5.75
CA ALA A 50 6.59 11.70 4.70
C ALA A 50 5.81 12.51 3.64
N ILE A 51 4.65 12.02 3.18
CA ILE A 51 3.80 12.73 2.22
C ILE A 51 3.25 14.02 2.83
N LYS A 52 2.80 14.02 4.09
CA LYS A 52 2.35 15.24 4.78
C LYS A 52 3.44 16.31 4.81
N GLN A 53 4.68 15.93 5.10
CA GLN A 53 5.82 16.86 5.09
C GLN A 53 6.09 17.43 3.70
N LYS A 54 5.90 16.66 2.63
CA LYS A 54 5.99 17.17 1.25
C LYS A 54 4.87 18.15 0.93
N LEU A 55 3.62 17.78 1.23
CA LEU A 55 2.46 18.62 0.96
C LEU A 55 2.52 19.95 1.71
N THR A 56 2.98 19.97 2.96
CA THR A 56 3.15 21.21 3.75
C THR A 56 4.24 22.13 3.21
N LYS A 57 5.20 21.59 2.44
CA LYS A 57 6.25 22.36 1.78
C LYS A 57 5.91 22.74 0.34
N SER A 58 4.79 22.25 -0.20
CA SER A 58 4.37 22.55 -1.57
C SER A 58 4.13 24.04 -1.74
N LEU A 59 4.87 24.67 -2.65
CA LEU A 59 4.66 26.07 -3.05
C LEU A 59 3.51 26.21 -4.06
N LEU A 60 3.13 25.11 -4.70
CA LEU A 60 2.10 25.05 -5.72
C LEU A 60 0.77 24.55 -5.16
N LYS A 61 -0.31 24.79 -5.92
CA LYS A 61 -1.66 24.35 -5.57
C LYS A 61 -1.74 22.82 -5.62
N ILE A 62 -2.45 22.26 -4.65
CA ILE A 62 -2.82 20.84 -4.61
C ILE A 62 -4.21 20.71 -5.22
N HIS A 63 -4.35 19.87 -6.23
CA HIS A 63 -5.62 19.58 -6.89
C HIS A 63 -6.19 18.28 -6.38
N PHE A 64 -7.52 18.17 -6.30
CA PHE A 64 -8.20 16.94 -5.87
C PHE A 64 -9.12 16.43 -6.97
N THR A 65 -9.11 15.12 -7.20
CA THR A 65 -10.15 14.42 -7.97
C THR A 65 -10.92 13.50 -7.04
N THR A 66 -12.22 13.38 -7.30
CA THR A 66 -13.12 12.52 -6.52
C THR A 66 -13.79 11.55 -7.47
N ASP A 67 -13.58 10.25 -7.24
CA ASP A 67 -14.24 9.18 -7.98
C ASP A 67 -15.30 8.55 -7.08
N ILE A 68 -16.55 8.51 -7.56
CA ILE A 68 -17.68 7.96 -6.80
C ILE A 68 -18.29 6.83 -7.62
N TRP A 69 -18.47 5.67 -7.01
CA TRP A 69 -19.12 4.53 -7.64
C TRP A 69 -19.88 3.69 -6.64
N SER A 70 -20.82 2.90 -7.16
CA SER A 70 -21.55 1.89 -6.39
C SER A 70 -21.20 0.51 -6.90
N SER A 71 -21.03 -0.46 -6.01
CA SER A 71 -20.87 -1.86 -6.38
C SER A 71 -22.22 -2.56 -6.53
N LEU A 72 -22.18 -3.71 -7.19
CA LEU A 72 -23.35 -4.60 -7.36
C LEU A 72 -23.95 -5.10 -6.04
N ASN A 73 -23.18 -5.07 -4.94
CA ASN A 73 -23.64 -5.43 -3.60
C ASN A 73 -24.12 -4.21 -2.78
N ASN A 74 -24.58 -3.14 -3.43
CA ASN A 74 -25.11 -1.91 -2.81
C ASN A 74 -24.14 -1.22 -1.83
N SER A 75 -22.82 -1.38 -2.01
CA SER A 75 -21.84 -0.58 -1.30
C SER A 75 -21.50 0.67 -2.12
N HIS A 76 -21.45 1.82 -1.47
CA HIS A 76 -21.08 3.09 -2.09
C HIS A 76 -19.65 3.45 -1.71
N TYR A 77 -18.84 3.80 -2.69
CA TYR A 77 -17.44 4.14 -2.51
C TYR A 77 -17.16 5.56 -2.99
N GLN A 78 -16.25 6.21 -2.28
CA GLN A 78 -15.68 7.50 -2.66
C GLN A 78 -14.17 7.41 -2.53
N ALA A 79 -13.46 7.57 -3.64
CA ALA A 79 -12.03 7.80 -3.65
C ALA A 79 -11.74 9.29 -3.80
N ILE A 80 -10.80 9.80 -3.01
CA ILE A 80 -10.30 11.17 -3.12
C ILE A 80 -8.81 11.06 -3.39
N THR A 81 -8.35 11.63 -4.51
CA THR A 81 -6.95 11.61 -4.94
C THR A 81 -6.41 13.02 -5.00
N ALA A 82 -5.27 13.26 -4.32
CA ALA A 82 -4.55 14.52 -4.36
C ALA A 82 -3.46 14.48 -5.44
N HIS A 83 -3.40 15.52 -6.26
CA HIS A 83 -2.41 15.74 -7.31
C HIS A 83 -1.61 16.98 -6.96
N PHE A 84 -0.28 16.84 -6.89
CA PHE A 84 0.64 17.92 -6.55
C PHE A 84 1.96 17.74 -7.29
N VAL A 85 2.71 18.83 -7.44
CA VAL A 85 4.05 18.87 -8.03
C VAL A 85 5.04 19.16 -6.90
N ASP A 86 6.06 18.32 -6.78
CA ASP A 86 7.17 18.42 -5.79
C ASP A 86 8.40 19.06 -6.45
#